data_AF-A0A945IUI8-F1
#
_entry.id   AF-A0A945IUI8-F1
#
_cell.length_a   1.000
_cell.length_b   1.000
_cell.length_c   1.000
_cell.angle_alpha   90.00
_cell.angle_beta   90.00
_cell.angle_gamma   90.00
#
_symmetry.space_group_name_H-M   'P 1'
#
loop_
_entity.id
_entity.type
_entity.pdbx_description
1 polymer ?
#
loop_
_entity_poly.entity_id
_entity_poly.type
_entity_poly.pdbx_seq_one_letter_code
_entity_poly.pdbx_strand_id
1 'polypeptide(L)'
;MIERLVRCCLAAAGVGLFALAPSVGAAPVPEPSSDRVTAQPGLLDVPVGCAVPDPADVAFIGTAVAKDFEKVRYEIVQLRAGSISGYSIDGLVDVLYLDDAKFVDLDENYLVGARFDPDFGALFSTIRPDEPLFGGNDVIGLEDTDVECPVIDDPVRTVHPDGTSVDSGVLSPLLDNKRTLFATLGVPTAIAFAVLIGLVLLRQAWRYFLKGVFELGRAAVTPAPDHASIRVREHRDGEAAS
;
A
#
# COMPACT_ATOMS: atom_id res chain seq x y z
N MET A 1 40.88 1.40 27.10
CA MET A 1 41.94 1.54 28.13
C MET A 1 43.23 1.11 27.46
N ILE A 2 44.32 1.91 27.54
CA ILE A 2 45.68 1.61 27.01
C ILE A 2 45.79 1.62 25.47
N GLU A 3 46.72 2.33 24.82
CA GLU A 3 47.43 3.61 25.07
C GLU A 3 47.64 4.26 23.66
N ARG A 4 47.76 5.58 23.37
CA ARG A 4 48.14 6.81 24.09
C ARG A 4 49.65 7.15 24.02
N LEU A 5 49.97 8.39 23.61
CA LEU A 5 51.31 9.04 23.50
C LEU A 5 52.18 8.51 22.34
N VAL A 6 53.01 9.30 21.64
CA VAL A 6 54.03 10.30 22.04
C VAL A 6 54.13 11.38 20.92
N ARG A 7 54.04 12.72 21.15
CA ARG A 7 55.09 13.69 21.61
C ARG A 7 56.36 13.72 20.71
N CYS A 8 57.11 14.80 20.47
CA CYS A 8 57.03 16.23 20.77
C CYS A 8 58.09 17.02 19.93
N CYS A 9 57.89 18.33 19.74
CA CYS A 9 58.89 19.43 19.65
C CYS A 9 60.16 19.34 18.76
N LEU A 10 60.36 20.35 17.90
CA LEU A 10 61.37 21.45 17.97
C LEU A 10 61.24 22.27 16.66
N ALA A 11 60.90 23.57 16.63
CA ALA A 11 61.61 24.77 17.13
C ALA A 11 62.89 25.14 16.35
N ALA A 12 62.77 26.14 15.45
CA ALA A 12 63.88 26.97 14.97
C ALA A 12 63.36 28.33 14.48
N ALA A 13 64.02 29.42 14.88
CA ALA A 13 63.70 30.78 14.43
C ALA A 13 64.52 31.16 13.20
N GLY A 14 63.97 32.01 12.32
CA GLY A 14 64.66 32.57 11.15
C GLY A 14 64.28 34.03 10.95
N VAL A 15 65.27 34.92 10.96
CA VAL A 15 65.08 36.38 10.92
C VAL A 15 65.02 36.89 9.47
N GLY A 16 63.98 37.70 9.20
CA GLY A 16 63.99 38.87 8.32
C GLY A 16 64.63 38.82 6.92
N LEU A 17 63.80 39.06 5.90
CA LEU A 17 64.23 39.82 4.73
C LEU A 17 63.12 40.73 4.20
N PHE A 18 63.44 42.02 4.04
CA PHE A 18 62.55 43.03 3.48
C PHE A 18 62.67 42.97 1.94
N ALA A 19 61.58 42.64 1.24
CA ALA A 19 61.60 42.59 -0.24
C ALA A 19 60.24 43.03 -0.84
N LEU A 20 60.25 44.26 -1.35
CA LEU A 20 59.49 44.78 -2.50
C LEU A 20 58.14 44.11 -2.83
N ALA A 21 57.04 44.82 -2.53
CA ALA A 21 55.72 44.48 -3.03
C ALA A 21 55.66 44.63 -4.57
N PRO A 22 55.30 43.57 -5.34
CA PRO A 22 54.83 43.76 -6.70
C PRO A 22 53.45 44.41 -6.68
N SER A 23 53.20 45.28 -7.66
CA SER A 23 51.92 45.96 -7.85
C SER A 23 50.76 44.96 -7.94
N VAL A 24 49.71 45.17 -7.14
CA VAL A 24 48.43 44.49 -7.28
C VAL A 24 47.84 44.84 -8.65
N GLY A 25 48.07 43.98 -9.63
CA GLY A 25 47.23 43.96 -10.83
C GLY A 25 45.82 43.62 -10.38
N ALA A 26 44.83 44.44 -10.74
CA ALA A 26 43.45 44.15 -10.44
C ALA A 26 43.08 42.80 -11.09
N ALA A 27 42.81 41.79 -10.26
CA ALA A 27 42.18 40.58 -10.76
C ALA A 27 40.82 41.00 -11.38
N PRO A 28 40.45 40.48 -12.56
CA PRO A 28 39.09 40.66 -13.03
C PRO A 28 38.15 40.12 -11.95
N VAL A 29 37.21 40.96 -11.53
CA VAL A 29 36.13 40.52 -10.64
C VAL A 29 35.48 39.33 -11.34
N PRO A 30 35.37 38.14 -10.72
CA PRO A 30 34.51 37.11 -11.27
C PRO A 30 33.10 37.70 -11.26
N GLU A 31 32.59 38.02 -12.44
CA GLU A 31 31.18 38.30 -12.61
C GLU A 31 30.41 37.15 -11.96
N PRO A 32 29.33 37.39 -11.21
CA PRO A 32 28.49 36.31 -10.73
C PRO A 32 28.01 35.58 -11.98
N SER A 33 28.56 34.39 -12.21
CA SER A 33 28.22 33.53 -13.33
C SER A 33 26.75 33.17 -13.16
N SER A 34 25.89 33.95 -13.81
CA SER A 34 24.45 33.71 -13.90
C SER A 34 24.19 32.59 -14.92
N ASP A 35 25.00 31.54 -14.81
CA ASP A 35 24.65 30.19 -15.18
C ASP A 35 23.57 29.74 -14.20
N ARG A 36 22.38 30.33 -14.37
CA ARG A 36 21.16 29.55 -14.22
C ARG A 36 21.40 28.33 -15.11
N VAL A 37 21.65 27.19 -14.48
CA VAL A 37 21.61 25.88 -15.11
C VAL A 37 20.46 25.93 -16.08
N THR A 38 20.76 25.77 -17.37
CA THR A 38 19.76 25.89 -18.42
C THR A 38 18.65 24.92 -18.05
N ALA A 39 17.50 25.43 -17.63
CA ALA A 39 16.34 24.61 -17.33
C ALA A 39 16.14 23.77 -18.59
N GLN A 40 16.43 22.47 -18.50
CA GLN A 40 16.45 21.62 -19.68
C GLN A 40 15.06 21.74 -20.29
N PRO A 41 14.94 22.21 -21.56
CA PRO A 41 13.65 22.35 -22.18
C PRO A 41 12.93 21.01 -22.03
N GLY A 42 11.71 21.06 -21.51
CA GLY A 42 10.89 19.85 -21.39
C GLY A 42 10.83 19.16 -22.75
N LEU A 43 10.68 17.82 -22.75
CA LEU A 43 10.47 17.09 -24.01
C LEU A 43 9.20 17.54 -24.75
N LEU A 44 8.33 18.29 -24.05
CA LEU A 44 7.15 18.96 -24.57
C LEU A 44 7.45 20.45 -24.73
N ASP A 45 7.19 20.98 -25.93
CA ASP A 45 7.20 22.43 -26.18
C ASP A 45 5.92 23.02 -25.60
N VAL A 46 6.03 23.71 -24.47
CA VAL A 46 4.88 24.24 -23.73
C VAL A 46 4.56 25.66 -24.24
N PRO A 47 3.34 25.91 -24.75
CA PRO A 47 2.96 27.24 -25.23
C PRO A 47 3.08 28.33 -24.17
N VAL A 48 3.41 29.55 -24.62
CA VAL A 48 3.49 30.71 -23.73
C VAL A 48 2.10 31.01 -23.14
N GLY A 49 2.00 31.03 -21.81
CA GLY A 49 0.75 31.22 -21.07
C GLY A 49 0.33 30.00 -20.25
N CYS A 50 0.81 28.80 -20.58
CA CYS A 50 0.55 27.60 -19.79
C CYS A 50 1.43 27.54 -18.53
N ALA A 51 0.87 27.03 -17.42
CA ALA A 51 1.65 26.69 -16.24
C ALA A 51 2.54 25.47 -16.53
N VAL A 52 3.83 25.57 -16.20
CA VAL A 52 4.77 24.44 -16.27
C VAL A 52 5.00 23.93 -14.85
N PRO A 53 4.76 22.63 -14.56
CA PRO A 53 5.02 22.09 -13.25
C PRO A 53 6.51 22.10 -12.94
N ASP A 54 6.81 22.15 -11.65
CA ASP A 54 8.11 22.48 -11.11
C ASP A 54 9.03 21.23 -11.19
N PRO A 55 10.22 21.28 -11.82
CA PRO A 55 10.99 20.06 -12.12
C PRO A 55 11.49 19.32 -10.87
N ALA A 56 11.56 17.99 -10.96
CA ALA A 56 12.21 17.14 -9.96
C ALA A 56 13.75 17.18 -10.09
N ASP A 57 14.44 17.28 -8.95
CA ASP A 57 15.90 17.28 -8.88
C ASP A 57 16.51 15.88 -9.11
N VAL A 58 15.73 14.84 -8.80
CA VAL A 58 16.13 13.45 -8.97
C VAL A 58 14.92 12.57 -9.31
N ALA A 59 15.11 11.64 -10.24
CA ALA A 59 14.14 10.58 -10.51
C ALA A 59 14.84 9.23 -10.55
N PHE A 60 14.34 8.24 -9.81
CA PHE A 60 14.91 6.90 -9.75
C PHE A 60 13.82 5.83 -9.61
N ILE A 61 14.13 4.61 -10.03
CA ILE A 61 13.38 3.42 -9.66
C ILE A 61 14.03 2.85 -8.40
N GLY A 62 13.25 2.62 -7.36
CA GLY A 62 13.71 2.06 -6.10
C GLY A 62 12.69 1.13 -5.46
N THR A 63 13.18 0.20 -4.63
CA THR A 63 12.36 -0.73 -3.86
C THR A 63 12.14 -0.16 -2.46
N ALA A 64 10.90 -0.11 -1.97
CA ALA A 64 10.59 0.42 -0.65
C ALA A 64 10.99 -0.59 0.45
N VAL A 65 12.10 -0.34 1.14
CA VAL A 65 12.69 -1.29 2.13
C VAL A 65 12.32 -0.98 3.58
N ALA A 66 11.99 0.28 3.89
CA ALA A 66 11.46 0.66 5.20
C ALA A 66 10.58 1.91 5.08
N LYS A 67 9.63 2.07 6.00
CA LYS A 67 8.63 3.13 5.99
C LYS A 67 8.28 3.54 7.40
N ASP A 68 8.17 4.84 7.59
CA ASP A 68 7.75 5.53 8.80
C ASP A 68 6.44 6.30 8.53
N PHE A 69 5.94 7.06 9.51
CA PHE A 69 4.70 7.84 9.32
C PHE A 69 4.78 8.95 8.27
N GLU A 70 5.98 9.50 8.04
CA GLU A 70 6.22 10.64 7.13
C GLU A 70 7.25 10.36 6.04
N LYS A 71 8.02 9.28 6.16
CA LYS A 71 9.21 9.02 5.33
C LYS A 71 9.22 7.58 4.82
N VAL A 72 9.73 7.40 3.61
CA VAL A 72 9.98 6.07 3.03
C VAL A 72 11.46 5.99 2.64
N ARG A 73 12.09 4.87 3.01
CA ARG A 73 13.44 4.52 2.63
C ARG A 73 13.39 3.58 1.43
N TYR A 74 14.06 3.96 0.36
CA TYR A 74 14.20 3.15 -0.83
C TYR A 74 15.61 2.62 -0.99
N GLU A 75 15.75 1.38 -1.45
CA GLU A 75 16.97 0.87 -2.08
C GLU A 75 16.95 1.27 -3.57
N ILE A 76 17.99 1.94 -4.04
CA ILE A 76 18.02 2.50 -5.40
C ILE A 76 18.36 1.39 -6.41
N VAL A 77 17.40 1.00 -7.24
CA VAL A 77 17.58 0.01 -8.31
C VAL A 77 18.15 0.65 -9.57
N GLN A 78 17.65 1.82 -9.98
CA GLN A 78 18.10 2.51 -11.18
C GLN A 78 17.84 4.02 -11.14
N LEU A 79 18.90 4.83 -11.29
CA LEU A 79 18.76 6.27 -11.51
C LEU A 79 18.24 6.55 -12.93
N ARG A 80 17.26 7.45 -13.06
CA ARG A 80 16.61 7.82 -14.34
C ARG A 80 16.90 9.27 -14.76
N ALA A 81 16.89 10.21 -13.81
CA ALA A 81 17.24 11.60 -14.04
C ALA A 81 17.86 12.23 -12.78
N GLY A 82 18.59 13.34 -12.95
CA GLY A 82 19.17 14.10 -11.86
C GLY A 82 20.39 13.43 -11.20
N SER A 83 20.71 13.84 -9.97
CA SER A 83 21.76 13.25 -9.15
C SER A 83 21.29 13.04 -7.71
N ILE A 84 21.55 11.84 -7.18
CA ILE A 84 21.22 11.44 -5.81
C ILE A 84 22.41 11.56 -4.83
N SER A 85 23.52 12.13 -5.31
CA SER A 85 24.76 12.32 -4.56
C SER A 85 24.57 13.28 -3.39
N GLY A 86 24.81 12.82 -2.17
CA GLY A 86 24.63 13.60 -0.93
C GLY A 86 23.34 13.28 -0.16
N TYR A 87 22.36 12.64 -0.80
CA TYR A 87 21.11 12.18 -0.16
C TYR A 87 21.04 10.66 0.03
N SER A 88 21.87 9.91 -0.69
CA SER A 88 21.99 8.45 -0.55
C SER A 88 23.16 8.04 0.34
N ILE A 89 22.96 6.99 1.15
CA ILE A 89 23.98 6.32 1.97
C ILE A 89 23.90 4.82 1.65
N ASP A 90 25.02 4.23 1.23
CA ASP A 90 25.13 2.80 0.85
C ASP A 90 24.10 2.31 -0.18
N GLY A 91 23.58 3.20 -1.04
CA GLY A 91 22.55 2.89 -2.03
C GLY A 91 21.12 3.00 -1.52
N LEU A 92 20.93 3.36 -0.25
CA LEU A 92 19.62 3.69 0.33
C LEU A 92 19.40 5.21 0.34
N VAL A 93 18.16 5.64 0.14
CA VAL A 93 17.74 7.05 0.20
C VAL A 93 16.46 7.20 1.01
N ASP A 94 16.38 8.25 1.83
CA ASP A 94 15.18 8.62 2.57
C ASP A 94 14.44 9.75 1.84
N VAL A 95 13.15 9.53 1.53
CA VAL A 95 12.27 10.50 0.88
C VAL A 95 11.08 10.80 1.81
N LEU A 96 10.74 12.08 1.93
CA LEU A 96 9.65 12.62 2.74
C LEU A 96 8.36 12.68 1.91
N TYR A 97 7.28 12.15 2.48
CA TYR A 97 5.92 12.14 1.90
C TYR A 97 4.86 12.72 2.84
N LEU A 98 5.23 13.04 4.09
CA LEU A 98 4.29 13.45 5.14
C LEU A 98 3.15 12.43 5.24
N ASP A 99 1.90 12.88 5.30
CA ASP A 99 0.71 12.01 5.36
C ASP A 99 0.64 10.94 4.26
N ASP A 100 1.28 11.11 3.11
CA ASP A 100 1.16 10.19 1.98
C ASP A 100 2.04 8.94 2.09
N ALA A 101 3.01 8.90 3.02
CA ALA A 101 3.83 7.71 3.27
C ALA A 101 2.97 6.44 3.50
N LYS A 102 1.76 6.59 4.05
CA LYS A 102 0.81 5.49 4.26
C LYS A 102 0.44 4.71 3.00
N PHE A 103 0.52 5.31 1.80
CA PHE A 103 0.13 4.69 0.53
C PHE A 103 1.25 3.92 -0.20
N VAL A 104 2.50 3.97 0.27
CA VAL A 104 3.60 3.19 -0.32
C VAL A 104 3.68 1.81 0.33
N ASP A 105 3.57 0.73 -0.44
CA ASP A 105 3.75 -0.62 0.10
C ASP A 105 5.22 -1.04 0.16
N LEU A 106 5.56 -1.89 1.13
CA LEU A 106 6.92 -2.40 1.32
C LEU A 106 7.22 -3.55 0.35
N ASP A 107 8.50 -3.72 0.04
CA ASP A 107 9.03 -4.70 -0.92
C ASP A 107 8.55 -4.49 -2.39
N GLU A 108 7.83 -3.40 -2.67
CA GLU A 108 7.42 -3.00 -4.02
C GLU A 108 8.38 -1.98 -4.66
N ASN A 109 8.38 -1.95 -6.00
CA ASN A 109 9.19 -1.04 -6.79
C ASN A 109 8.36 0.16 -7.25
N TYR A 110 8.89 1.36 -7.10
CA TYR A 110 8.26 2.60 -7.55
C TYR A 110 9.23 3.44 -8.38
N LEU A 111 8.68 4.23 -9.30
CA LEU A 111 9.37 5.36 -9.93
C LEU A 111 9.13 6.59 -9.05
N VAL A 112 10.17 7.00 -8.34
CA VAL A 112 10.16 8.13 -7.40
C VAL A 112 10.77 9.34 -8.08
N GLY A 113 9.95 10.35 -8.37
CA GLY A 113 10.41 11.70 -8.66
C GLY A 113 10.41 12.54 -7.38
N ALA A 114 11.55 13.14 -7.03
CA ALA A 114 11.72 13.89 -5.79
C ALA A 114 12.52 15.18 -6.00
N ARG A 115 12.26 16.16 -5.13
CA ARG A 115 12.88 17.50 -5.11
C ARG A 115 13.47 17.76 -3.73
N PHE A 116 14.57 18.50 -3.64
CA PHE A 116 15.08 18.97 -2.36
C PHE A 116 14.23 20.14 -1.85
N ASP A 117 13.59 19.94 -0.70
CA ASP A 117 12.86 20.99 0.00
C ASP A 117 13.76 21.64 1.08
N PRO A 118 13.98 22.97 1.03
CA PRO A 118 14.85 23.66 1.98
C PRO A 118 14.22 23.86 3.37
N ASP A 119 12.89 23.83 3.50
CA ASP A 119 12.18 23.98 4.78
C ASP A 119 12.22 22.66 5.57
N PHE A 120 12.12 21.52 4.88
CA PHE A 120 12.28 20.20 5.50
C PHE A 120 13.74 19.70 5.53
N GLY A 121 14.62 20.25 4.68
CA GLY A 121 16.03 19.82 4.56
C GLY A 121 16.19 18.41 4.02
N ALA A 122 15.24 17.92 3.22
CA ALA A 122 15.15 16.54 2.75
C ALA A 122 14.64 16.46 1.30
N LEU A 123 14.78 15.30 0.67
CA LEU A 123 14.07 15.00 -0.58
C LEU A 123 12.58 14.82 -0.27
N PHE A 124 11.71 15.56 -0.94
CA PHE A 124 10.25 15.51 -0.83
C PHE A 124 9.63 14.98 -2.14
N SER A 125 8.52 14.25 -2.02
CA SER A 125 7.75 13.71 -3.14
C SER A 125 6.27 13.56 -2.75
N THR A 126 5.35 13.76 -3.67
CA THR A 126 3.92 13.47 -3.49
C THR A 126 3.53 12.12 -4.11
N ILE A 127 2.33 11.62 -3.80
CA ILE A 127 1.76 10.39 -4.39
C ILE A 127 0.42 10.69 -5.08
N ARG A 128 -0.39 11.52 -4.44
CA ARG A 128 -1.67 11.98 -5.00
C ARG A 128 -1.41 12.76 -6.29
N PRO A 129 -2.26 12.61 -7.33
CA PRO A 129 -2.28 13.56 -8.43
C PRO A 129 -2.78 14.92 -7.90
N ASP A 130 -2.44 16.00 -8.61
CA ASP A 130 -2.92 17.34 -8.27
C ASP A 130 -4.46 17.40 -8.25
N GLU A 131 -5.01 18.07 -7.24
CA GLU A 131 -6.46 18.17 -7.06
C GLU A 131 -7.05 19.13 -8.11
N PRO A 132 -8.05 18.70 -8.92
CA PRO A 132 -8.72 19.60 -9.84
C PRO A 132 -9.39 20.76 -9.10
N LEU A 133 -9.33 21.96 -9.68
CA LEU A 133 -9.79 23.20 -9.06
C LEU A 133 -11.33 23.30 -8.98
N PHE A 134 -11.97 22.61 -8.03
CA PHE A 134 -13.43 22.65 -7.92
C PHE A 134 -13.97 23.93 -7.27
N GLY A 135 -14.91 24.60 -7.95
CA GLY A 135 -15.92 25.46 -7.29
C GLY A 135 -15.56 26.93 -7.02
N GLY A 136 -14.61 27.52 -7.75
CA GLY A 136 -14.35 28.96 -7.66
C GLY A 136 -13.37 29.50 -8.70
N ASN A 137 -12.28 28.78 -8.95
CA ASN A 137 -11.28 29.16 -9.96
C ASN A 137 -11.65 28.64 -11.36
N ASP A 138 -12.43 27.58 -11.44
CA ASP A 138 -12.94 26.91 -12.67
C ASP A 138 -14.20 27.57 -13.29
N VAL A 139 -14.71 28.67 -12.70
CA VAL A 139 -15.99 29.30 -13.11
C VAL A 139 -15.88 30.73 -13.64
N ILE A 140 -14.65 31.26 -13.79
CA ILE A 140 -14.35 32.43 -14.62
C ILE A 140 -13.05 32.10 -15.36
N GLY A 141 -13.07 32.18 -16.69
CA GLY A 141 -11.98 31.80 -17.59
C GLY A 141 -10.66 32.57 -17.41
N LEU A 142 -9.98 32.32 -16.29
CA LEU A 142 -8.62 32.79 -16.01
C LEU A 142 -7.58 31.82 -16.59
N GLU A 143 -7.97 30.56 -16.78
CA GLU A 143 -7.21 29.52 -17.49
C GLU A 143 -7.74 29.27 -18.91
N ASP A 144 -8.92 29.82 -19.27
CA ASP A 144 -9.44 29.94 -20.65
C ASP A 144 -8.63 30.97 -21.45
N THR A 145 -7.34 30.69 -21.64
CA THR A 145 -6.56 31.31 -22.72
C THR A 145 -6.95 30.67 -24.06
N ASP A 146 -6.81 31.38 -25.18
CA ASP A 146 -7.01 30.82 -26.54
C ASP A 146 -5.93 29.79 -26.93
N VAL A 147 -5.31 29.12 -25.95
CA VAL A 147 -4.11 28.31 -26.03
C VAL A 147 -4.38 26.97 -25.35
N GLU A 148 -4.47 25.91 -26.15
CA GLU A 148 -4.68 24.54 -25.64
C GLU A 148 -3.42 24.04 -24.92
N CYS A 149 -3.43 24.08 -23.59
CA CYS A 149 -2.29 23.63 -22.79
C CYS A 149 -2.22 22.10 -22.70
N PRO A 150 -1.04 21.48 -22.88
CA PRO A 150 -0.89 20.05 -22.67
C PRO A 150 -1.05 19.71 -21.18
N VAL A 151 -1.71 18.59 -20.87
CA VAL A 151 -1.72 18.03 -19.52
C VAL A 151 -0.33 17.45 -19.23
N ILE A 152 0.32 17.96 -18.18
CA ILE A 152 1.64 17.51 -17.72
C ILE A 152 1.49 17.09 -16.26
N ASP A 153 1.75 15.82 -15.97
CA ASP A 153 1.80 15.33 -14.58
C ASP A 153 2.98 15.96 -13.82
N ASP A 154 2.80 16.25 -12.53
CA ASP A 154 3.87 16.73 -11.65
C ASP A 154 5.06 15.72 -11.63
N PRO A 155 6.29 16.14 -12.00
CA PRO A 155 7.46 15.28 -11.92
C PRO A 155 7.94 15.02 -10.49
N VAL A 156 7.51 15.79 -9.48
CA VAL A 156 7.85 15.61 -8.05
C VAL A 156 6.95 14.56 -7.38
N ARG A 157 6.60 13.52 -8.14
CA ARG A 157 5.61 12.51 -7.77
C ARG A 157 6.15 11.10 -7.84
N THR A 158 5.62 10.24 -6.98
CA THR A 158 5.89 8.80 -6.97
C THR A 158 4.75 8.03 -7.64
N VAL A 159 5.11 7.20 -8.61
CA VAL A 159 4.20 6.35 -9.41
C VAL A 159 4.75 4.94 -9.51
N HIS A 160 3.95 3.99 -9.99
CA HIS A 160 4.47 2.66 -10.31
C HIS A 160 5.45 2.71 -11.51
N PRO A 161 6.33 1.72 -11.70
CA PRO A 161 7.34 1.72 -12.77
C PRO A 161 6.75 1.62 -14.19
N ASP A 162 5.46 1.29 -14.32
CA ASP A 162 4.69 1.31 -15.57
C ASP A 162 4.00 2.66 -15.85
N GLY A 163 4.17 3.64 -14.95
CA GLY A 163 3.55 4.97 -15.00
C GLY A 163 2.15 5.04 -14.40
N THR A 164 1.59 3.94 -13.88
CA THR A 164 0.28 3.98 -13.21
C THR A 164 0.36 4.67 -11.84
N SER A 165 -0.70 5.38 -11.46
CA SER A 165 -0.80 5.99 -10.14
C SER A 165 -0.80 4.93 -9.04
N VAL A 166 -0.07 5.18 -7.95
CA VAL A 166 -0.26 4.45 -6.69
C VAL A 166 -1.68 4.71 -6.16
N ASP A 167 -2.31 3.70 -5.57
CA ASP A 167 -3.70 3.79 -5.12
C ASP A 167 -3.83 4.59 -3.81
N SER A 168 -3.87 5.92 -3.95
CA SER A 168 -4.05 6.86 -2.85
C SER A 168 -5.52 7.11 -2.46
N GLY A 169 -6.43 6.20 -2.82
CA GLY A 169 -7.86 6.36 -2.60
C GLY A 169 -8.28 6.27 -1.13
N VAL A 170 -9.29 7.05 -0.73
CA VAL A 170 -9.83 7.04 0.66
C VAL A 170 -10.53 5.74 1.04
N LEU A 171 -10.81 4.86 0.08
CA LEU A 171 -11.43 3.53 0.30
C LEU A 171 -10.46 2.37 0.11
N SER A 172 -9.28 2.59 -0.46
CA SER A 172 -8.33 1.54 -0.83
C SER A 172 -7.88 0.73 0.40
N PRO A 173 -7.51 1.36 1.54
CA PRO A 173 -7.21 0.64 2.79
C PRO A 173 -8.35 -0.24 3.35
N LEU A 174 -9.61 0.03 2.96
CA LEU A 174 -10.77 -0.80 3.32
C LEU A 174 -10.96 -1.98 2.35
N LEU A 175 -10.55 -1.84 1.09
CA LEU A 175 -10.69 -2.82 0.02
C LEU A 175 -9.55 -3.84 -0.04
N ASP A 176 -8.33 -3.46 0.35
CA ASP A 176 -7.19 -4.38 0.47
C ASP A 176 -7.44 -5.39 1.58
N ASN A 177 -7.92 -4.89 2.72
CA ASN A 177 -8.33 -5.69 3.86
C ASN A 177 -9.67 -6.45 3.68
N LYS A 178 -10.22 -6.56 2.45
CA LYS A 178 -11.44 -7.32 2.18
C LYS A 178 -11.44 -8.72 2.80
N ARG A 179 -10.30 -9.44 2.79
CA ARG A 179 -10.21 -10.79 3.37
C ARG A 179 -10.34 -10.79 4.89
N THR A 180 -9.70 -9.88 5.60
CA THR A 180 -9.81 -9.76 7.06
C THR A 180 -11.18 -9.23 7.46
N LEU A 181 -11.77 -8.33 6.67
CA LEU A 181 -13.14 -7.81 6.86
C LEU A 181 -14.20 -8.91 6.67
N PHE A 182 -14.14 -9.67 5.58
CA PHE A 182 -15.01 -10.84 5.35
C PHE A 182 -14.77 -11.96 6.37
N ALA A 183 -13.55 -12.18 6.86
CA ALA A 183 -13.30 -13.14 7.94
C ALA A 183 -13.93 -12.67 9.26
N THR A 184 -13.79 -11.38 9.59
CA THR A 184 -14.28 -10.80 10.86
C THR A 184 -15.80 -10.86 10.97
N LEU A 185 -16.55 -10.62 9.89
CA LEU A 185 -18.00 -10.85 9.86
C LEU A 185 -18.37 -12.33 9.63
N GLY A 186 -17.72 -12.99 8.67
CA GLY A 186 -18.12 -14.30 8.18
C GLY A 186 -17.89 -15.44 9.18
N VAL A 187 -16.79 -15.40 9.95
CA VAL A 187 -16.48 -16.43 10.95
C VAL A 187 -17.54 -16.51 12.07
N PRO A 188 -17.91 -15.42 12.79
CA PRO A 188 -18.95 -15.51 13.82
C PRO A 188 -20.32 -15.88 13.25
N THR A 189 -20.67 -15.40 12.05
CA THR A 189 -21.92 -15.81 11.38
C THR A 189 -21.91 -17.31 11.03
N ALA A 190 -20.81 -17.84 10.49
CA ALA A 190 -20.68 -19.25 10.18
C ALA A 190 -20.74 -20.14 11.43
N ILE A 191 -20.13 -19.72 12.54
CA ILE A 191 -20.22 -20.42 13.83
C ILE A 191 -21.68 -20.46 14.32
N ALA A 192 -22.40 -19.33 14.27
CA ALA A 192 -23.81 -19.28 14.67
C ALA A 192 -24.68 -20.25 13.83
N PHE A 193 -24.48 -20.27 12.51
CA PHE A 193 -25.15 -21.22 11.63
C PHE A 193 -24.78 -22.68 11.93
N ALA A 194 -23.50 -22.99 12.15
CA ALA A 194 -23.04 -24.34 12.47
C ALA A 194 -23.64 -24.86 13.78
N VAL A 195 -23.71 -24.01 14.82
CA VAL A 195 -24.34 -24.33 16.11
C VAL A 195 -25.84 -24.57 15.93
N LEU A 196 -26.56 -23.71 15.20
CA LEU A 196 -27.98 -23.89 14.93
C LEU A 196 -28.27 -25.19 14.15
N ILE A 197 -27.51 -25.47 13.09
CA ILE A 197 -27.63 -26.70 12.30
C ILE A 197 -27.36 -27.93 13.19
N GLY A 198 -26.29 -27.90 14.00
CA GLY A 198 -25.97 -28.98 14.94
C GLY A 198 -27.08 -29.26 15.95
N LEU A 199 -27.65 -28.20 16.56
CA LEU A 199 -28.77 -28.31 17.50
C LEU A 199 -30.05 -28.83 16.83
N VAL A 200 -30.35 -28.41 15.60
CA VAL A 200 -31.51 -28.89 14.83
C VAL A 200 -31.35 -30.37 14.48
N LEU A 201 -30.18 -30.79 14.00
CA LEU A 201 -29.88 -32.19 13.69
C LEU A 201 -29.94 -33.07 14.95
N LEU A 202 -29.38 -32.63 16.08
CA LEU A 202 -29.45 -33.33 17.37
C LEU A 202 -30.90 -33.48 17.85
N ARG A 203 -31.69 -32.39 17.81
CA ARG A 203 -33.13 -32.42 18.15
C ARG A 203 -33.92 -33.34 17.22
N GLN A 204 -33.54 -33.44 15.96
CA GLN A 204 -34.19 -34.32 14.99
C GLN A 204 -33.83 -35.80 15.24
N ALA A 205 -32.54 -36.11 15.46
CA ALA A 205 -32.07 -37.44 15.82
C ALA A 205 -32.75 -37.97 17.08
N TRP A 206 -32.89 -37.14 18.12
CA TRP A 206 -33.59 -37.50 19.36
C TRP A 206 -35.06 -37.87 19.12
N ARG A 207 -35.76 -37.13 18.24
CA ARG A 207 -37.16 -37.43 17.87
C ARG A 207 -37.29 -38.76 17.13
N TYR A 208 -36.35 -39.10 16.24
CA TYR A 208 -36.35 -40.40 15.56
C TYR A 208 -35.98 -41.55 16.49
N PHE A 209 -35.00 -41.35 17.37
CA PHE A 209 -34.57 -42.36 18.35
C PHE A 209 -35.72 -42.76 19.29
N LEU A 210 -36.40 -41.77 19.89
CA LEU A 210 -37.57 -42.03 20.75
C LEU A 210 -38.68 -42.80 20.01
N LYS A 211 -38.98 -42.45 18.75
CA LYS A 211 -39.95 -43.19 17.93
C LYS A 211 -39.52 -44.63 17.69
N GLY A 212 -38.25 -44.86 17.32
CA GLY A 212 -37.72 -46.22 17.10
C GLY A 212 -37.83 -47.10 18.33
N VAL A 213 -37.51 -46.57 19.52
CA VAL A 213 -37.65 -47.30 20.79
C VAL A 213 -39.12 -47.61 21.11
N PHE A 214 -40.05 -46.69 20.84
CA PHE A 214 -41.48 -46.94 21.06
C PHE A 214 -42.07 -47.99 20.11
N GLU A 215 -41.67 -48.02 18.83
CA GLU A 215 -42.12 -49.06 17.89
C GLU A 215 -41.58 -50.45 18.28
N LEU A 216 -40.29 -50.54 18.66
CA LEU A 216 -39.70 -51.79 19.16
C LEU A 216 -40.37 -52.26 20.46
N GLY A 217 -40.65 -51.34 21.39
CA GLY A 217 -41.37 -51.64 22.63
C GLY A 217 -42.81 -52.10 22.38
N ARG A 218 -43.51 -51.51 21.40
CA ARG A 218 -44.87 -51.94 21.01
C ARG A 218 -44.87 -53.34 20.39
N ALA A 219 -43.93 -53.61 19.50
CA ALA A 219 -43.76 -54.92 18.86
C ALA A 219 -43.44 -56.05 19.87
N ALA A 220 -42.74 -55.74 20.96
CA ALA A 220 -42.43 -56.69 22.03
C ALA A 220 -43.62 -57.03 22.95
N VAL A 221 -44.64 -56.18 23.02
CA VAL A 221 -45.77 -56.31 23.97
C VAL A 221 -47.02 -56.94 23.33
N THR A 222 -47.22 -56.80 22.02
CA THR A 222 -48.31 -57.49 21.32
C THR A 222 -47.85 -58.86 20.80
N PRO A 223 -48.35 -59.99 21.34
CA PRO A 223 -48.06 -61.30 20.75
C PRO A 223 -48.59 -61.35 19.32
N ALA A 224 -47.81 -61.95 18.41
CA ALA A 224 -48.21 -62.11 17.02
C ALA A 224 -49.55 -62.89 16.95
N PRO A 225 -50.56 -62.41 16.21
CA PRO A 225 -51.85 -63.07 16.16
C PRO A 225 -51.72 -64.44 15.47
N ASP A 226 -51.88 -65.50 16.24
CA ASP A 226 -51.62 -66.87 15.77
C ASP A 226 -52.74 -67.35 14.83
N HIS A 227 -52.49 -67.23 13.52
CA HIS A 227 -53.46 -67.50 12.45
C HIS A 227 -53.94 -68.96 12.40
N ALA A 228 -53.30 -69.88 13.14
CA ALA A 228 -53.63 -71.30 13.16
C ALA A 228 -54.97 -71.63 13.86
N SER A 229 -55.53 -70.70 14.65
CA SER A 229 -56.72 -70.95 15.49
C SER A 229 -58.08 -70.75 14.79
N ILE A 230 -58.12 -70.11 13.61
CA ILE A 230 -59.35 -69.89 12.83
C ILE A 230 -59.41 -70.87 11.65
N ARG A 231 -59.64 -72.15 11.94
CA ARG A 231 -60.17 -73.09 10.94
C ARG A 231 -60.88 -74.29 11.58
N VAL A 232 -61.95 -74.73 10.91
CA VAL A 232 -62.73 -75.96 11.16
C VAL A 232 -63.59 -75.99 12.44
N ARG A 233 -64.80 -75.41 12.31
CA ARG A 233 -66.01 -76.10 12.77
C ARG A 233 -67.06 -76.05 11.66
N GLU A 234 -66.76 -76.82 10.62
CA GLU A 234 -67.62 -76.95 9.45
C GLU A 234 -68.86 -77.77 9.84
N HIS A 235 -70.05 -77.28 9.46
CA HIS A 235 -71.30 -77.94 9.81
C HIS A 235 -71.41 -79.26 9.05
N ARG A 236 -71.58 -80.36 9.79
CA ARG A 236 -71.97 -81.65 9.22
C ARG A 236 -73.49 -81.68 9.13
N ASP A 237 -74.00 -81.25 7.98
CA ASP A 237 -75.41 -81.37 7.62
C ASP A 237 -75.85 -82.85 7.54
N GLY A 238 -77.16 -83.05 7.53
CA GLY A 238 -77.80 -84.32 7.87
C GLY A 238 -77.52 -85.49 6.91
N GLU A 239 -77.42 -86.68 7.50
CA GLU A 239 -77.61 -87.97 6.82
C GLU A 239 -78.00 -89.01 7.88
N ALA A 240 -79.30 -89.10 8.19
CA ALA A 240 -79.92 -90.18 8.98
C ALA A 240 -81.44 -90.18 8.76
N ALA A 241 -81.85 -90.67 7.59
CA ALA A 241 -83.24 -91.06 7.36
C ALA A 241 -83.51 -92.46 7.95
N SER A 242 -84.79 -92.73 8.22
CA SER A 242 -85.43 -94.02 8.61
C SER A 242 -84.88 -94.73 9.85
#